data_AF-A0A8T4FEB2-F1
#
_entry.id   AF-A0A8T4FEB2-F1
#
_cell.length_a   1.000
_cell.length_b   1.000
_cell.length_c   1.000
_cell.angle_alpha   90.00
_cell.angle_beta   90.00
_cell.angle_gamma   90.00
#
_symmetry.space_group_name_H-M   'P 1'
#
loop_
_entity.id
_entity.type
_entity.pdbx_description
1 polymer ?
#
loop_
_entity_poly.entity_id
_entity_poly.type
_entity_poly.pdbx_seq_one_letter_code
_entity_poly.pdbx_strand_id
1 'polypeptide(L)'
;MTDTSALPPYTYVTFTVDPTKTRLSISFHTAELETRASVIDGRRPIFALSTIEANVSVSTTGAGLVTTADVDLARQIFDSAARYLADCERLYTGTAADQAA
;
A
#
# COMPACT_ATOMS: atom_id res chain seq x y z
N MET A 1 16.17 25.11 13.26
CA MET A 1 15.46 23.96 13.85
C MET A 1 15.28 22.95 12.74
N THR A 2 16.31 22.13 12.50
CA THR A 2 16.30 21.10 11.46
C THR A 2 15.51 19.90 11.99
N ASP A 3 14.29 19.73 11.47
CA ASP A 3 13.51 18.52 11.66
C ASP A 3 14.34 17.34 11.12
N THR A 4 14.76 16.47 12.04
CA THR A 4 15.66 15.34 11.79
C THR A 4 14.94 14.05 12.15
N SER A 5 13.69 13.88 11.72
CA SER A 5 12.94 12.65 12.06
C SER A 5 12.13 12.01 10.93
N ALA A 6 12.13 12.55 9.72
CA ALA A 6 11.55 11.84 8.58
C ALA A 6 12.55 10.79 8.09
N LEU A 7 12.33 9.52 8.47
CA LEU A 7 13.08 8.40 7.88
C LEU A 7 12.90 8.43 6.35
N PRO A 8 13.97 8.24 5.57
CA PRO A 8 13.86 8.13 4.12
C PRO A 8 12.92 6.97 3.76
N PRO A 9 12.24 7.01 2.59
CA PRO A 9 11.34 5.94 2.20
C PRO A 9 12.00 4.57 2.28
N TYR A 10 11.33 3.60 2.90
CA TYR A 10 11.86 2.25 3.08
C TYR A 10 10.80 1.19 2.83
N THR A 11 11.26 0.01 2.43
CA THR A 11 10.41 -1.17 2.26
C THR A 11 10.64 -2.11 3.43
N TYR A 12 9.56 -2.58 4.03
CA TYR A 12 9.59 -3.55 5.11
C TYR A 12 8.89 -4.83 4.66
N VAL A 13 9.64 -5.94 4.63
CA VAL A 13 9.11 -7.27 4.30
C VAL A 13 9.13 -8.11 5.56
N THR A 14 7.97 -8.66 5.92
CA THR A 14 7.82 -9.53 7.09
C THR A 14 7.22 -10.85 6.67
N PHE A 15 7.91 -11.93 7.02
CA PHE A 15 7.38 -13.28 6.95
C PHE A 15 7.28 -13.84 8.37
N THR A 16 6.08 -14.19 8.80
CA THR A 16 5.81 -14.74 10.12
C THR A 16 5.21 -16.12 9.95
N VAL A 17 5.82 -17.11 10.61
CA VAL A 17 5.30 -18.47 10.72
C VAL A 17 5.21 -18.77 12.20
N ASP A 18 4.00 -19.06 12.66
CA ASP A 18 3.75 -19.60 14.00
C ASP A 18 2.78 -20.79 13.91
N PRO A 19 2.59 -21.58 14.99
CA PRO A 19 1.75 -22.78 14.95
C PRO A 19 0.29 -22.55 14.54
N THR A 20 -0.18 -21.31 14.58
CA THR A 20 -1.57 -20.94 14.29
C THR A 20 -1.74 -20.23 12.95
N LYS A 21 -0.69 -19.60 12.42
CA LYS A 21 -0.79 -18.78 11.21
C LYS A 21 0.51 -18.62 10.44
N THR A 22 0.35 -18.48 9.13
CA THR A 22 1.41 -18.04 8.22
C THR A 22 1.02 -16.71 7.61
N ARG A 23 1.87 -15.69 7.77
CA ARG A 23 1.65 -14.35 7.25
C ARG A 23 2.84 -13.88 6.45
N LEU A 24 2.61 -13.55 5.18
CA LEU A 24 3.55 -12.75 4.39
C LEU A 24 3.00 -11.33 4.28
N SER A 25 3.87 -10.35 4.48
CA SER A 25 3.54 -8.94 4.40
C SER A 25 4.65 -8.14 3.75
N ILE A 26 4.26 -7.20 2.89
CA ILE A 26 5.14 -6.20 2.31
C ILE A 26 4.51 -4.84 2.61
N SER A 27 5.27 -3.91 3.17
CA SER A 27 4.86 -2.53 3.34
C SER A 27 5.90 -1.55 2.81
N PHE A 28 5.42 -0.44 2.26
CA PHE A 28 6.24 0.70 1.84
C PHE A 28 5.91 1.86 2.76
N HIS A 29 6.96 2.44 3.33
CA HIS A 29 6.86 3.50 4.31
C HIS A 29 7.50 4.77 3.77
N THR A 30 6.83 5.90 4.01
CA THR A 30 7.44 7.22 4.13
C THR A 30 7.27 7.68 5.59
N ALA A 31 7.70 8.91 5.91
CA ALA A 31 7.45 9.49 7.23
C ALA A 31 5.95 9.63 7.58
N GLU A 32 5.09 9.74 6.57
CA GLU A 32 3.67 10.09 6.73
C GLU A 32 2.70 9.01 6.23
N LEU A 33 3.20 8.01 5.50
CA LEU A 33 2.39 7.00 4.82
C LEU A 33 2.99 5.60 5.01
N GLU A 34 2.15 4.66 5.38
CA GLU A 34 2.38 3.22 5.21
C GLU A 34 1.35 2.69 4.20
N THR A 35 1.81 2.03 3.16
CA THR A 35 0.97 1.14 2.34
C THR A 35 1.43 -0.28 2.50
N ARG A 36 0.50 -1.21 2.69
CA ARG A 36 0.79 -2.59 3.06
C ARG A 36 -0.12 -3.55 2.30
N ALA A 37 0.48 -4.61 1.76
CA ALA A 37 -0.23 -5.79 1.31
C ALA A 37 0.19 -6.99 2.17
N SER A 38 -0.77 -7.80 2.60
CA SER A 38 -0.46 -9.05 3.29
C SER A 38 -1.49 -10.13 2.98
N VAL A 39 -1.09 -11.39 3.17
CA VAL A 39 -2.01 -12.53 3.12
C VAL A 39 -1.96 -13.25 4.46
N ILE A 40 -3.11 -13.40 5.11
CA ILE A 40 -3.26 -14.19 6.33
C ILE A 40 -3.63 -15.62 5.94
N ASP A 41 -2.86 -16.58 6.46
CA ASP A 41 -3.04 -18.03 6.29
C ASP A 41 -3.11 -18.49 4.83
N GLY A 42 -2.47 -17.74 3.93
CA GLY A 42 -2.53 -18.00 2.49
C GLY A 42 -3.91 -17.80 1.85
N ARG A 43 -4.88 -17.22 2.58
CA ARG A 43 -6.30 -17.25 2.18
C ARG A 43 -7.00 -15.90 2.22
N ARG A 44 -6.56 -15.00 3.10
CA ARG A 44 -7.19 -13.69 3.30
C ARG A 44 -6.23 -12.59 2.87
N PRO A 45 -6.33 -12.08 1.64
CA PRO A 45 -5.57 -10.91 1.23
C PRO A 45 -6.12 -9.66 1.95
N ILE A 46 -5.19 -8.80 2.37
CA ILE A 46 -5.44 -7.53 3.02
C ILE A 46 -4.59 -6.50 2.33
N PHE A 47 -5.22 -5.39 1.92
CA PHE A 47 -4.56 -4.17 1.54
C PHE A 47 -4.86 -3.10 2.59
N ALA A 48 -3.84 -2.43 3.10
CA ALA A 48 -3.99 -1.36 4.07
C ALA A 48 -3.21 -0.13 3.63
N LEU A 49 -3.77 1.03 3.94
CA LEU A 49 -3.15 2.34 3.79
C LEU A 49 -3.35 3.07 5.11
N SER A 50 -2.25 3.45 5.75
CA SER A 50 -2.26 4.23 6.99
C SER A 50 -1.47 5.51 6.80
N THR A 51 -2.03 6.61 7.26
CA THR A 51 -1.35 7.89 7.45
C THR A 51 -1.48 8.28 8.92
N ILE A 52 -0.95 9.45 9.28
CA ILE A 52 -1.17 10.05 10.61
C ILE A 52 -2.66 10.36 10.83
N GLU A 53 -3.40 10.67 9.77
CA GLU A 53 -4.79 11.16 9.84
C GLU A 53 -5.83 10.07 9.57
N ALA A 54 -5.47 9.02 8.83
CA ALA A 54 -6.43 8.02 8.38
C ALA A 54 -5.83 6.61 8.38
N ASN A 55 -6.67 5.62 8.67
CA ASN A 55 -6.34 4.21 8.49
C ASN A 55 -7.45 3.53 7.69
N VAL A 56 -7.10 3.02 6.52
CA VAL A 56 -8.01 2.31 5.61
C VAL A 56 -7.48 0.89 5.44
N SER A 57 -8.36 -0.10 5.61
CA SER A 57 -8.04 -1.50 5.39
C SER A 57 -9.14 -2.14 4.55
N VAL A 58 -8.75 -2.79 3.46
CA VAL A 58 -9.61 -3.58 2.59
C VAL A 58 -9.20 -5.04 2.74
N SER A 59 -10.16 -5.89 3.08
CA SER A 59 -9.93 -7.33 3.19
C SER A 59 -11.15 -8.08 2.67
N THR A 60 -10.94 -9.30 2.16
CA THR A 60 -12.05 -10.20 1.84
C THR A 60 -12.80 -10.55 3.12
N THR A 61 -14.13 -10.62 3.11
CA THR A 61 -14.91 -10.67 4.36
C THR A 61 -14.66 -11.96 5.18
N GLY A 62 -14.55 -11.78 6.50
CA GLY A 62 -14.78 -12.74 7.61
C GLY A 62 -14.16 -14.15 7.63
N ALA A 63 -14.41 -15.02 6.65
CA ALA A 63 -14.02 -16.45 6.71
C ALA A 63 -14.16 -17.23 5.38
N GLY A 64 -14.55 -16.58 4.28
CA GLY A 64 -14.89 -17.24 3.02
C GLY A 64 -13.70 -17.43 2.06
N LEU A 65 -13.92 -18.20 0.99
CA LEU A 65 -13.04 -18.20 -0.17
C LEU A 65 -13.11 -16.83 -0.87
N VAL A 66 -12.01 -16.42 -1.48
CA VAL A 66 -11.97 -15.24 -2.36
C VAL A 66 -12.98 -15.40 -3.48
N THR A 67 -13.82 -14.39 -3.66
CA THR A 67 -14.88 -14.35 -4.67
C THR A 67 -14.47 -13.50 -5.88
N THR A 68 -15.27 -13.53 -6.95
CA THR A 68 -15.07 -12.64 -8.10
C THR A 68 -15.20 -11.17 -7.71
N ALA A 69 -16.09 -10.83 -6.77
CA ALA A 69 -16.25 -9.47 -6.27
C ALA A 69 -14.99 -8.97 -5.55
N ASP A 70 -14.31 -9.83 -4.79
CA ASP A 70 -13.04 -9.50 -4.15
C ASP A 70 -11.95 -9.22 -5.19
N VAL A 71 -11.89 -10.03 -6.25
CA VAL A 71 -10.93 -9.86 -7.35
C VAL A 71 -11.21 -8.56 -8.12
N ASP A 72 -12.48 -8.28 -8.42
CA ASP A 72 -12.87 -7.08 -9.15
C ASP A 72 -12.60 -5.81 -8.33
N LEU A 73 -12.83 -5.84 -7.02
CA LEU A 73 -12.46 -4.75 -6.11
C LEU A 73 -10.93 -4.55 -6.09
N ALA A 74 -10.15 -5.62 -5.98
CA ALA A 74 -8.69 -5.53 -5.99
C ALA A 74 -8.15 -4.93 -7.29
N ARG A 75 -8.76 -5.29 -8.44
CA ARG A 75 -8.42 -4.69 -9.74
C ARG A 75 -8.77 -3.20 -9.79
N GLN A 76 -9.94 -2.80 -9.31
CA GLN A 76 -10.33 -1.39 -9.27
C GLN A 76 -9.38 -0.56 -8.41
N ILE A 77 -8.93 -1.10 -7.27
CA ILE A 77 -7.92 -0.45 -6.42
C ILE A 77 -6.59 -0.30 -7.20
N PHE A 78 -6.13 -1.37 -7.85
CA PHE A 78 -4.91 -1.34 -8.65
C PHE A 78 -4.99 -0.31 -9.79
N ASP A 79 -6.05 -0.34 -10.59
CA ASP A 79 -6.22 0.59 -11.72
C ASP A 79 -6.30 2.04 -11.26
N SER A 80 -6.93 2.29 -10.11
CA SER A 80 -7.00 3.64 -9.52
C SER A 80 -5.62 4.10 -9.04
N ALA A 81 -4.86 3.24 -8.36
CA ALA A 81 -3.50 3.54 -7.93
C ALA A 81 -2.55 3.76 -9.12
N ALA A 82 -2.68 2.97 -10.19
CA ALA A 82 -1.89 3.13 -11.41
C ALA A 82 -2.18 4.46 -12.11
N ARG A 83 -3.45 4.88 -12.17
CA ARG A 83 -3.81 6.21 -12.69
C ARG A 83 -3.24 7.33 -11.83
N TYR A 84 -3.33 7.20 -10.51
CA TYR A 84 -2.72 8.16 -9.58
C TYR A 84 -1.21 8.28 -9.81
N LEU A 85 -0.49 7.14 -9.97
CA LEU A 85 0.93 7.15 -10.30
C LEU A 85 1.22 7.88 -11.62
N ALA A 86 0.48 7.56 -12.69
CA ALA A 86 0.68 8.20 -13.99
C ALA A 86 0.46 9.73 -13.92
N ASP A 87 -0.52 10.17 -13.14
CA ASP A 87 -0.74 11.60 -12.90
C ASP A 87 0.40 12.24 -12.10
N CYS A 88 0.89 11.58 -11.05
CA CYS A 88 2.07 12.04 -10.31
C CYS A 88 3.29 12.17 -11.21
N GLU A 89 3.57 11.17 -12.05
CA GLU A 89 4.70 11.19 -12.99
C GLU A 89 4.56 12.30 -14.04
N ARG A 90 3.36 12.48 -14.59
CA ARG A 90 3.06 13.56 -15.54
C ARG A 90 3.23 14.95 -14.90
N LEU A 91 2.77 15.13 -13.68
CA LEU A 91 2.92 16.41 -12.98
C LEU A 91 4.36 16.66 -12.54
N TYR A 92 5.08 15.63 -12.12
CA TYR A 92 6.50 15.73 -11.77
C TYR A 92 7.36 16.13 -12.97
N THR A 93 7.12 15.52 -14.14
CA THR A 93 7.80 15.88 -15.39
C THR A 93 7.41 17.27 -15.89
N GLY A 94 6.18 17.72 -15.66
CA GLY A 94 5.73 19.09 -15.93
C GLY A 94 6.44 20.15 -15.08
N THR A 95 6.60 19.92 -13.78
CA THR A 95 7.28 20.84 -12.87
C THR A 95 8.78 20.97 -13.17
N ALA A 96 9.44 19.89 -13.61
CA ALA A 96 10.86 19.94 -13.99
C ALA A 96 11.13 20.77 -15.26
N ALA A 97 10.17 20.82 -16.20
CA ALA A 97 10.29 21.64 -17.40
C ALA A 97 10.05 23.14 -17.11
N ASP A 98 9.17 23.46 -16.17
CA ASP A 98 8.84 24.84 -15.77
C ASP A 98 9.90 25.47 -14.84
N GLN A 99 10.71 24.65 -14.15
CA GLN A 99 11.86 25.14 -13.35
C GLN A 99 13.16 25.28 -14.15
N ALA A 100 13.17 24.87 -15.43
CA ALA A 100 14.32 25.00 -16.33
C ALA A 100 14.14 26.09 -17.41
N ALA A 101 13.03 26.84 -17.35
CA ALA A 101 12.69 27.98 -18.22
C ALA A 101 12.77 29.30 -17.45
#